data_AF-A0A2H5QKV1-F1
#
_entry.id   AF-A0A2H5QKV1-F1
#
_cell.length_a   1.000
_cell.length_b   1.000
_cell.length_c   1.000
_cell.angle_alpha   90.00
_cell.angle_beta   90.00
_cell.angle_gamma   90.00
#
_symmetry.space_group_name_H-M   'P 1'
#
loop_
_entity.id
_entity.type
_entity.pdbx_description
1 polymer ?
#
loop_
_entity_poly.entity_id
_entity_poly.type
_entity_poly.pdbx_seq_one_letter_code
_entity_poly.pdbx_strand_id
1 'polypeptide(L)'
;MALQDSEVPSSILNATAGNRPTASYHPTLWGGKFLDYSSVDDSVAMDATIDQDEFEALKQKIKNMLISPTDKSFQKLSLIDAVQRLGVAYHFEREIEDELEKLSPDEYDGNDVHSVALRFRLLRQQGYRISCVLH
;
A
#
# COMPACT_ATOMS: atom_id res chain seq x y z
N MET A 1 11.74 25.60 -72.90
CA MET A 1 10.82 26.17 -71.90
C MET A 1 11.30 25.64 -70.55
N ALA A 2 12.23 26.36 -69.91
CA ALA A 2 12.81 25.97 -68.64
C ALA A 2 11.98 26.61 -67.53
N LEU A 3 11.43 25.79 -66.63
CA LEU A 3 10.78 26.25 -65.41
C LEU A 3 11.89 26.72 -64.47
N GLN A 4 11.82 27.99 -64.06
CA GLN A 4 12.70 28.54 -63.02
C GLN A 4 12.19 28.07 -61.66
N ASP A 5 13.01 27.31 -60.93
CA ASP A 5 12.78 27.00 -59.52
C ASP A 5 12.94 28.29 -58.71
N SER A 6 11.85 28.72 -58.06
CA SER A 6 11.85 29.84 -57.14
C SER A 6 12.46 29.41 -55.81
N GLU A 7 13.75 29.71 -55.59
CA GLU A 7 14.38 29.54 -54.28
C GLU A 7 13.67 30.42 -53.24
N VAL A 8 12.99 29.78 -52.30
CA VAL A 8 12.47 30.44 -51.10
C VAL A 8 13.67 30.82 -50.22
N PRO A 9 13.80 32.08 -49.78
CA PRO A 9 14.94 32.51 -48.98
C PRO A 9 15.02 31.69 -47.69
N SER A 10 16.19 31.12 -47.41
CA SER A 10 16.49 30.31 -46.21
C SER A 10 16.33 31.08 -44.88
N SER A 11 15.98 32.36 -44.93
CA SER A 11 15.83 33.27 -43.79
C SER A 11 14.48 33.17 -43.07
N ILE A 12 13.46 32.53 -43.64
CA ILE A 12 12.11 32.47 -43.02
C ILE A 12 11.98 31.33 -41.99
N LEU A 13 12.84 30.30 -42.03
CA LEU A 13 12.79 29.18 -41.07
C LEU A 13 13.47 29.46 -39.72
N ASN A 14 14.18 30.59 -39.59
CA ASN A 14 14.93 30.92 -38.37
C ASN A 14 14.20 31.86 -37.38
N ALA A 15 12.98 32.32 -37.68
CA ALA A 15 12.33 33.38 -36.90
C ALA A 15 11.36 32.91 -35.80
N THR A 16 11.11 31.61 -35.65
CA THR A 16 10.30 31.05 -34.53
C THR A 16 10.97 29.88 -33.80
N ALA A 17 12.20 29.55 -34.17
CA ALA A 17 12.97 28.51 -33.51
C ALA A 17 13.71 29.05 -32.28
N GLY A 18 13.01 29.04 -31.14
CA GLY A 18 13.66 28.52 -29.93
C GLY A 18 14.05 29.51 -28.84
N ASN A 19 13.08 30.13 -28.18
CA ASN A 19 13.23 30.60 -26.80
C ASN A 19 12.53 29.66 -25.82
N ARG A 20 12.77 28.34 -25.90
CA ARG A 20 12.30 27.41 -24.87
C ARG A 20 13.21 27.55 -23.64
N PRO A 21 12.69 27.89 -22.45
CA PRO A 21 13.51 27.95 -21.24
C PRO A 21 14.18 26.61 -20.96
N THR A 22 15.47 26.63 -20.59
CA THR A 22 16.22 25.42 -20.23
C THR A 22 15.68 24.81 -18.95
N ALA A 23 15.38 23.51 -18.98
CA ALA A 23 14.99 22.77 -17.80
C ALA A 23 16.24 22.33 -17.02
N SER A 24 16.45 22.89 -15.83
CA SER A 24 17.56 22.56 -14.93
C SER A 24 17.19 21.52 -13.87
N TYR A 25 16.29 20.58 -14.22
CA TYR A 25 15.88 19.52 -13.29
C TYR A 25 17.00 18.48 -13.14
N HIS A 26 17.13 17.94 -11.93
CA HIS A 26 18.05 16.84 -11.68
C HIS A 26 17.59 15.60 -12.46
N PRO A 27 18.52 14.81 -13.04
CA PRO A 27 18.17 13.57 -13.73
C PRO A 27 17.51 12.56 -12.77
N THR A 28 16.80 11.58 -13.34
CA THR A 28 16.23 10.47 -12.54
C THR A 28 17.33 9.70 -11.82
N LEU A 29 17.12 9.42 -10.53
CA LEU A 29 18.00 8.55 -9.74
C LEU A 29 17.98 7.11 -10.23
N TRP A 30 16.92 6.72 -10.93
CA TRP A 30 16.62 5.34 -11.26
C TRP A 30 17.12 4.92 -12.65
N GLY A 31 17.37 5.88 -13.53
CA GLY A 31 17.82 5.59 -14.91
C GLY A 31 16.95 4.52 -15.57
N GLY A 32 17.60 3.50 -16.14
CA GLY A 32 16.94 2.32 -16.70
C GLY A 32 16.87 1.11 -15.75
N LYS A 33 17.20 1.24 -14.46
CA LYS A 33 17.37 0.10 -13.54
C LYS A 33 16.12 -0.78 -13.38
N PHE A 34 14.93 -0.21 -13.56
CA PHE A 34 13.66 -0.94 -13.49
C PHE A 34 13.04 -1.23 -14.86
N LEU A 35 13.73 -0.88 -15.96
CA LEU A 35 13.21 -1.11 -17.32
C LEU A 35 13.41 -2.57 -17.75
N ASP A 36 14.50 -3.21 -17.31
CA ASP A 36 14.75 -4.63 -17.54
C ASP A 36 14.20 -5.45 -16.37
N TYR A 37 12.88 -5.50 -16.29
CA TYR A 37 12.18 -6.53 -15.53
C TYR A 37 11.78 -7.63 -16.53
N SER A 38 12.76 -8.32 -17.09
CA SER A 38 12.50 -9.68 -17.54
C SER A 38 12.10 -10.45 -16.29
N SER A 39 10.91 -11.07 -16.32
CA SER A 39 10.45 -12.00 -15.28
C SER A 39 11.65 -12.84 -14.88
N VAL A 40 12.16 -12.62 -13.68
CA VAL A 40 13.36 -13.28 -13.17
C VAL A 40 13.22 -14.75 -13.51
N ASP A 41 14.14 -15.20 -14.35
CA ASP A 41 14.42 -16.57 -14.73
C ASP A 41 13.60 -17.60 -13.92
N ASP A 42 12.65 -18.26 -14.57
CA ASP A 42 11.90 -19.41 -14.03
C ASP A 42 12.83 -20.54 -13.52
N SER A 43 14.15 -20.40 -13.64
CA SER A 43 15.14 -21.26 -12.97
C SER A 43 15.21 -21.09 -11.44
N VAL A 44 14.66 -20.00 -10.87
CA VAL A 44 14.43 -19.86 -9.42
C VAL A 44 13.08 -20.49 -9.00
N ALA A 45 12.36 -21.15 -9.92
CA ALA A 45 11.20 -21.99 -9.60
C ALA A 45 11.55 -23.32 -8.90
N MET A 46 12.75 -23.42 -8.33
CA MET A 46 13.05 -24.40 -7.29
C MET A 46 12.64 -23.75 -5.97
N ASP A 47 11.50 -24.18 -5.40
CA ASP A 47 10.91 -23.82 -4.09
C ASP A 47 9.61 -22.98 -4.12
N ALA A 48 9.15 -22.51 -5.29
CA ALA A 48 7.90 -21.73 -5.40
C ALA A 48 6.65 -22.46 -4.87
N THR A 49 6.62 -23.79 -4.89
CA THR A 49 5.49 -24.58 -4.35
C THR A 49 5.56 -24.73 -2.83
N ILE A 50 6.76 -24.87 -2.25
CA ILE A 50 6.95 -25.00 -0.80
C ILE A 50 6.70 -23.64 -0.14
N ASP A 51 7.22 -22.57 -0.75
CA ASP A 51 6.97 -21.20 -0.32
C ASP A 51 5.46 -20.85 -0.33
N GLN A 52 4.72 -21.36 -1.33
CA GLN A 52 3.28 -21.12 -1.42
C GLN A 52 2.49 -21.89 -0.36
N ASP A 53 2.84 -23.15 -0.09
CA ASP A 53 2.20 -23.96 0.94
C ASP A 53 2.45 -23.40 2.35
N GLU A 54 3.69 -22.98 2.64
CA GLU A 54 4.04 -22.32 3.89
C GLU A 54 3.32 -20.98 4.05
N PHE A 55 3.23 -20.20 2.97
CA PHE A 55 2.49 -18.94 2.93
C PHE A 55 1.00 -19.16 3.24
N GLU A 56 0.33 -20.10 2.57
CA GLU A 56 -1.07 -20.40 2.83
C GLU A 56 -1.28 -20.95 4.24
N ALA A 57 -0.38 -21.81 4.74
CA ALA A 57 -0.43 -22.30 6.11
C ALA A 57 -0.32 -21.16 7.13
N LEU A 58 0.60 -20.21 6.93
CA LEU A 58 0.77 -19.05 7.80
C LEU A 58 -0.43 -18.11 7.74
N LYS A 59 -0.96 -17.87 6.53
CA LYS A 59 -2.17 -17.08 6.32
C LYS A 59 -3.37 -17.68 7.06
N GLN A 60 -3.59 -18.99 6.95
CA GLN A 60 -4.65 -19.68 7.71
C GLN A 60 -4.42 -19.60 9.22
N LYS A 61 -3.17 -19.71 9.68
CA LYS A 61 -2.83 -19.56 11.10
C LYS A 61 -3.21 -18.17 11.63
N ILE A 62 -2.85 -17.10 10.92
CA ILE A 62 -3.20 -15.73 11.29
C ILE A 62 -4.72 -15.55 11.29
N LYS A 63 -5.40 -16.04 10.25
CA LYS A 63 -6.87 -16.01 10.17
C LYS A 63 -7.52 -16.66 11.39
N ASN A 64 -7.07 -17.86 11.77
CA ASN A 64 -7.58 -18.58 12.94
C ASN A 64 -7.33 -17.81 14.24
N MET A 65 -6.18 -17.14 14.37
CA MET A 65 -5.89 -16.29 15.52
C MET A 65 -6.81 -15.06 15.60
N LEU A 66 -7.20 -14.48 14.46
CA LEU A 66 -8.13 -13.34 14.41
C LEU A 66 -9.55 -13.75 14.84
N ILE A 67 -10.09 -14.83 14.27
CA ILE A 67 -11.47 -15.29 14.53
C ILE A 67 -11.64 -16.07 15.83
N SER A 68 -10.54 -16.36 16.53
CA SER A 68 -10.57 -17.07 17.80
C SER A 68 -11.45 -16.32 18.81
N PRO A 69 -12.33 -17.00 19.56
CA PRO A 69 -13.25 -16.39 20.53
C PRO A 69 -12.54 -15.92 21.81
N THR A 70 -11.23 -15.68 21.78
CA THR A 70 -10.43 -15.33 22.95
C THR A 70 -10.98 -14.10 23.68
N ASP A 71 -11.27 -14.25 24.98
CA ASP A 71 -11.80 -13.22 25.89
C ASP A 71 -10.84 -12.02 26.13
N LYS A 72 -9.65 -12.03 25.51
CA LYS A 72 -8.62 -10.99 25.66
C LYS A 72 -8.71 -9.99 24.52
N SER A 73 -9.67 -9.08 24.60
CA SER A 73 -9.91 -7.96 23.66
C SER A 73 -8.61 -7.23 23.26
N PHE A 74 -7.70 -6.98 24.21
CA PHE A 74 -6.42 -6.32 23.93
C PHE A 74 -5.49 -7.14 23.03
N GLN A 75 -5.37 -8.46 23.24
CA GLN A 75 -4.48 -9.30 22.43
C GLN A 75 -4.95 -9.33 20.97
N LYS A 76 -6.26 -9.33 20.76
CA LYS A 76 -6.88 -9.25 19.44
C LYS A 76 -6.58 -7.92 18.76
N LEU A 77 -6.74 -6.80 19.47
CA LEU A 77 -6.36 -5.47 18.95
C LEU A 77 -4.86 -5.40 18.59
N SER A 78 -4.00 -5.98 19.42
CA SER A 78 -2.56 -6.04 19.14
C SER A 78 -2.24 -6.88 17.91
N LEU A 79 -2.96 -7.98 17.67
CA LEU A 79 -2.80 -8.81 16.48
C LEU A 79 -3.23 -8.04 15.22
N ILE A 80 -4.38 -7.37 15.26
CA ILE A 80 -4.86 -6.53 14.16
C ILE A 80 -3.83 -5.44 13.83
N ASP A 81 -3.29 -4.76 14.84
CA ASP A 81 -2.28 -3.73 14.64
C ASP A 81 -1.00 -4.26 14.00
N ALA A 82 -0.52 -5.43 14.45
CA ALA A 82 0.65 -6.06 13.88
C ALA A 82 0.43 -6.42 12.40
N VAL A 83 -0.71 -7.02 12.07
CA VAL A 83 -1.08 -7.41 10.70
C VAL A 83 -1.17 -6.19 9.78
N GLN A 84 -1.73 -5.08 10.25
CA GLN A 84 -1.79 -3.82 9.51
C GLN A 84 -0.40 -3.21 9.30
N ARG A 85 0.44 -3.16 10.34
CA ARG A 85 1.80 -2.59 10.27
C ARG A 85 2.77 -3.43 9.42
N LEU A 86 2.55 -4.74 9.33
CA LEU A 86 3.29 -5.62 8.43
C LEU A 86 2.88 -5.46 6.96
N GLY A 87 1.81 -4.73 6.67
CA GLY A 87 1.34 -4.50 5.30
C GLY A 87 0.63 -5.71 4.68
N VAL A 88 0.22 -6.70 5.50
CA VAL A 88 -0.44 -7.94 5.03
C VAL A 88 -1.93 -8.00 5.38
N ALA A 89 -2.50 -6.90 5.90
CA ALA A 89 -3.91 -6.82 6.28
C ALA A 89 -4.90 -7.02 5.13
N TYR A 90 -4.49 -6.77 3.89
CA TYR A 90 -5.33 -6.96 2.70
C TYR A 90 -5.78 -8.43 2.50
N HIS A 91 -5.12 -9.39 3.16
CA HIS A 91 -5.56 -10.79 3.16
C HIS A 91 -6.68 -11.11 4.15
N PHE A 92 -6.98 -10.19 5.09
CA PHE A 92 -7.84 -10.42 6.25
C PHE A 92 -8.86 -9.28 6.45
N GLU A 93 -9.18 -8.51 5.42
CA GLU A 93 -10.01 -7.30 5.54
C GLU A 93 -11.35 -7.59 6.23
N ARG A 94 -12.03 -8.67 5.81
CA ARG A 94 -13.32 -9.08 6.39
C ARG A 94 -13.18 -9.51 7.84
N GLU A 95 -12.19 -10.35 8.15
CA GLU A 95 -11.97 -10.82 9.51
C GLU A 95 -11.62 -9.65 10.45
N ILE A 96 -10.85 -8.67 9.98
CA ILE A 96 -10.53 -7.46 10.75
C ILE A 96 -11.79 -6.60 10.97
N GLU A 97 -12.61 -6.42 9.94
CA GLU A 97 -13.86 -5.66 10.04
C GLU A 97 -14.83 -6.30 11.04
N ASP A 98 -15.10 -7.60 10.90
CA ASP A 98 -15.98 -8.38 11.78
C ASP A 98 -15.53 -8.31 13.24
N GLU A 99 -14.22 -8.43 13.49
CA GLU A 99 -13.68 -8.39 14.86
C GLU A 99 -13.70 -6.98 15.45
N LEU A 100 -13.49 -5.94 14.65
CA LEU A 100 -13.60 -4.57 15.13
C LEU A 100 -15.05 -4.16 15.36
N GLU A 101 -16.01 -4.67 14.59
CA GLU A 101 -17.44 -4.44 14.82
C GLU A 101 -17.86 -4.95 16.20
N LYS A 102 -17.43 -6.16 16.57
CA LYS A 102 -17.67 -6.75 17.91
C LYS A 102 -17.07 -5.93 19.04
N LEU A 103 -15.99 -5.20 18.76
CA LEU A 103 -15.27 -4.34 19.71
C LEU A 103 -15.75 -2.88 19.68
N SER A 104 -16.71 -2.53 18.81
CA SER A 104 -17.28 -1.19 18.71
C SER A 104 -18.20 -0.73 19.86
N PRO A 105 -18.91 -1.58 20.63
CA PRO A 105 -19.84 -1.09 21.65
C PRO A 105 -19.10 -0.33 22.78
N ASP A 106 -19.74 0.71 23.31
CA ASP A 106 -19.11 1.73 24.19
C ASP A 106 -18.61 1.20 25.56
N GLU A 107 -18.97 -0.02 25.96
CA GLU A 107 -18.51 -0.64 27.21
C GLU A 107 -17.14 -1.32 27.04
N TYR A 108 -16.08 -0.52 26.95
CA TYR A 108 -14.72 -1.03 27.13
C TYR A 108 -14.20 -0.62 28.51
N ASP A 109 -14.11 -1.58 29.44
CA ASP A 109 -13.64 -1.36 30.82
C ASP A 109 -12.12 -1.19 30.95
N GLY A 110 -11.39 -1.17 29.83
CA GLY A 110 -9.94 -1.24 29.85
C GLY A 110 -9.32 -0.02 30.50
N ASN A 111 -8.80 -0.20 31.71
CA ASN A 111 -8.19 0.85 32.54
C ASN A 111 -6.79 1.29 32.08
N ASP A 112 -6.27 0.77 30.96
CA ASP A 112 -4.92 1.07 30.47
C ASP A 112 -4.94 1.99 29.23
N VAL A 113 -4.13 3.05 29.28
CA VAL A 113 -4.02 4.08 28.24
C VAL A 113 -3.61 3.48 26.89
N HIS A 114 -2.70 2.50 26.89
CA HIS A 114 -2.24 1.90 25.64
C HIS A 114 -3.35 1.11 24.96
N SER A 115 -4.09 0.31 25.73
CA SER A 115 -5.22 -0.48 25.25
C SER A 115 -6.34 0.39 24.67
N VAL A 116 -6.67 1.46 25.38
CA VAL A 116 -7.69 2.42 24.98
C VAL A 116 -7.28 3.19 23.71
N ALA A 117 -6.05 3.71 23.67
CA ALA A 117 -5.55 4.44 22.50
C ALA A 117 -5.46 3.54 21.26
N LEU A 118 -5.08 2.27 21.45
CA LEU A 118 -5.02 1.28 20.38
C LEU A 118 -6.42 1.00 19.81
N ARG A 119 -7.39 0.70 20.67
CA ARG A 119 -8.79 0.51 20.28
C ARG A 119 -9.32 1.72 19.53
N PHE A 120 -9.11 2.91 20.09
CA PHE A 120 -9.58 4.16 19.51
C PHE A 120 -9.05 4.36 18.08
N ARG A 121 -7.73 4.21 17.93
CA ARG A 121 -7.08 4.37 16.63
C ARG A 121 -7.60 3.35 15.61
N LEU A 122 -7.64 2.06 15.95
CA LEU A 122 -8.04 1.01 15.02
C LEU A 122 -9.49 1.18 14.54
N LEU A 123 -10.42 1.49 15.44
CA LEU A 123 -11.82 1.74 15.10
C LEU A 123 -11.96 2.97 14.19
N ARG A 124 -11.28 4.07 14.50
CA ARG A 124 -11.31 5.28 13.67
C ARG A 124 -10.69 5.07 12.29
N GLN A 125 -9.62 4.27 12.20
CA GLN A 125 -8.99 3.91 10.93
C GLN A 125 -9.94 3.14 10.01
N GLN A 126 -10.86 2.34 10.57
CA GLN A 126 -11.89 1.62 9.82
C GLN A 126 -13.20 2.40 9.64
N GLY A 127 -13.24 3.68 10.01
CA GLY A 127 -14.41 4.54 9.81
C GLY A 127 -15.49 4.45 10.89
N TYR A 128 -15.27 3.68 11.96
CA TYR A 128 -16.21 3.64 13.09
C TYR A 128 -16.25 4.98 13.82
N ARG A 129 -17.48 5.44 14.11
CA ARG A 129 -17.74 6.68 14.86
C ARG A 129 -17.74 6.39 16.35
N ILE A 130 -16.56 6.40 16.95
CA ILE A 130 -16.41 6.33 18.40
C ILE A 130 -16.23 7.71 19.03
N SER A 131 -16.67 7.86 20.29
CA SER A 131 -16.48 9.06 21.08
C SER A 131 -15.00 9.35 21.33
N CYS A 132 -14.62 10.62 21.38
CA CYS A 132 -13.29 11.04 21.83
C CYS A 132 -13.19 11.12 23.37
N VAL A 133 -14.32 11.07 24.06
CA VAL A 133 -14.39 11.09 25.52
C VAL A 133 -14.37 9.66 26.02
N LEU A 134 -13.31 9.33 26.77
CA LEU A 134 -13.19 8.10 27.52
C LEU A 134 -14.00 8.26 28.81
N HIS A 135 -15.06 7.48 28.97
CA HIS A 135 -15.88 7.46 30.18
C HIS A 135 -15.33 6.45 31.19
#